data_AF-A0A3A5HDN8-F1
#
_entry.id   AF-A0A3A5HDN8-F1
#
_cell.length_a   1.000
_cell.length_b   1.000
_cell.length_c   1.000
_cell.angle_alpha   90.00
_cell.angle_beta   90.00
_cell.angle_gamma   90.00
#
_symmetry.space_group_name_H-M   'P 1'
#
loop_
_entity.id
_entity.type
_entity.pdbx_description
1 polymer ?
#
loop_
_entity_poly.entity_id
_entity_poly.type
_entity_poly.pdbx_seq_one_letter_code
_entity_poly.pdbx_strand_id
1 'polypeptide(L)'
;MTGQNSPRPGSQPDEQLAKLLHDTVDAIVPQHGLDAIRSRTSHPSKESTMSVARTWLLGGLGGAVATATVIGGVWFASSNLGNDDPNPGPVGTPTASVDPTDSGSPSPSDSASPSKTPDSTAGPKRAVPVYYAGETPSGLRLYREFHSLPGVSGGSEGDVTGADSAAKAAVSHTPLDPDYRSLWPEGTEADVSDAGDQLIVNLVAPGGGATLHDRPSSMTAEEAQLAIEQVIYSVQAAFGKGRVPVQFLLDEKHSDQVLGQPASEPLAAGPVLETLSHVNLTSPAEGDEITGDSLAVSGVANSFEANVVIRLQRYEGTAIAFQKPLTAEGWMGEKLFPFSGSFDISDVAPGKYTLHAMTDDPSGGTEGPGAFSDTKVITIK
;
A
#
# COMPACT_ATOMS: atom_id res chain seq x y z
N MET A 1 5.03 14.47 -52.88
CA MET A 1 6.05 14.11 -51.85
C MET A 1 5.33 14.04 -50.52
N THR A 2 5.10 12.82 -50.06
CA THR A 2 4.36 12.44 -48.85
C THR A 2 5.26 12.59 -47.62
N GLY A 3 4.90 13.47 -46.69
CA GLY A 3 5.56 13.60 -45.38
C GLY A 3 4.77 12.87 -44.30
N GLN A 4 5.33 11.76 -43.81
CA GLN A 4 4.89 11.06 -42.61
C GLN A 4 5.24 11.90 -41.37
N ASN A 5 4.36 11.92 -40.37
CA ASN A 5 4.71 12.39 -39.03
C ASN A 5 4.26 11.34 -38.01
N SER A 6 5.24 10.68 -37.39
CA SER A 6 5.06 9.66 -36.36
C SER A 6 4.65 10.29 -35.01
N PRO A 7 3.84 9.62 -34.17
CA PRO A 7 3.58 10.06 -32.80
C PRO A 7 4.75 9.71 -31.86
N ARG A 8 5.10 10.61 -30.95
CA ARG A 8 6.03 10.35 -29.84
C ARG A 8 5.31 9.59 -28.70
N PRO A 9 5.92 8.57 -28.08
CA PRO A 9 5.45 7.96 -26.85
C PRO A 9 6.13 8.63 -25.64
N GLY A 10 5.38 8.87 -24.55
CA GLY A 10 5.97 9.32 -23.29
C GLY A 10 5.02 10.07 -22.37
N SER A 11 4.05 9.35 -21.78
CA SER A 11 3.20 9.87 -20.69
C SER A 11 3.04 8.89 -19.52
N GLN A 12 3.72 7.74 -19.54
CA GLN A 12 3.68 6.73 -18.47
C GLN A 12 4.69 6.88 -17.31
N PRO A 13 5.83 7.60 -17.42
CA PRO A 13 6.80 7.66 -16.32
C PRO A 13 6.25 8.32 -15.05
N ASP A 14 5.36 9.30 -15.19
CA ASP A 14 4.97 10.17 -14.09
C ASP A 14 3.92 9.52 -13.16
N GLU A 15 3.06 8.63 -13.68
CA GLU A 15 2.10 7.87 -12.86
C GLU A 15 2.79 6.77 -12.05
N GLN A 16 3.79 6.10 -12.63
CA GLN A 16 4.60 5.11 -11.91
C GLN A 16 5.43 5.76 -10.81
N LEU A 17 5.95 6.96 -11.06
CA LEU A 17 6.72 7.72 -10.07
C LEU A 17 5.81 8.21 -8.92
N ALA A 18 4.59 8.65 -9.21
CA ALA A 18 3.61 9.01 -8.18
C ALA A 18 3.19 7.81 -7.32
N LYS A 19 3.05 6.62 -7.91
CA LYS A 19 2.76 5.36 -7.19
C LYS A 19 3.91 4.94 -6.27
N LEU A 20 5.16 5.02 -6.76
CA LEU A 20 6.37 4.69 -5.99
C LEU A 20 6.64 5.67 -4.83
N LEU A 21 6.37 6.96 -5.02
CA LEU A 21 6.54 7.96 -3.96
C LEU A 21 5.52 7.80 -2.83
N HIS A 22 4.30 7.30 -3.10
CA HIS A 22 3.31 7.06 -2.05
C HIS A 22 3.64 5.81 -1.20
N ASP A 23 4.13 4.74 -1.83
CA ASP A 23 4.60 3.53 -1.13
C ASP A 23 5.78 3.82 -0.16
N THR A 24 6.57 4.86 -0.44
CA THR A 24 7.70 5.27 0.42
C THR A 24 7.26 6.15 1.60
N VAL A 25 6.21 6.95 1.43
CA VAL A 25 5.75 7.92 2.45
C VAL A 25 5.01 7.23 3.60
N ASP A 26 4.27 6.14 3.32
CA ASP A 26 3.62 5.32 4.36
C ASP A 26 4.62 4.58 5.28
N ALA A 27 5.89 4.45 4.86
CA ALA A 27 6.94 3.81 5.66
C ALA A 27 7.61 4.76 6.67
N ILE A 28 7.31 6.06 6.63
CA ILE A 28 7.91 7.06 7.50
C ILE A 28 7.04 7.26 8.73
N VAL A 29 7.46 6.68 9.86
CA VAL A 29 7.01 7.10 11.19
C VAL A 29 7.80 8.35 11.57
N PRO A 30 7.19 9.55 11.68
CA PRO A 30 7.89 10.71 12.22
C PRO A 30 8.26 10.45 13.68
N GLN A 31 9.53 10.19 13.94
CA GLN A 31 10.06 10.18 15.31
C GLN A 31 10.04 11.62 15.82
N HIS A 32 9.33 11.88 16.93
CA HIS A 32 9.32 13.17 17.63
C HIS A 32 10.72 13.50 18.20
N GLY A 33 11.61 14.01 17.34
CA GLY A 33 13.01 14.29 17.67
C GLY A 33 13.25 15.54 18.51
N LEU A 34 12.22 16.33 18.85
CA LEU A 34 12.40 17.58 19.59
C LEU A 34 12.23 17.42 21.11
N ASP A 35 11.35 16.52 21.57
CA ASP A 35 11.14 16.26 23.01
C ASP A 35 12.27 15.41 23.62
N ALA A 36 12.90 14.56 22.81
CA ALA A 36 14.08 13.78 23.19
C ALA A 36 15.35 14.65 23.38
N ILE A 37 15.42 15.84 22.75
CA ILE A 37 16.53 16.78 22.92
C ILE A 37 16.28 17.71 24.12
N ARG A 38 15.01 18.10 24.36
CA ARG A 38 14.63 18.94 25.50
C ARG A 38 14.76 18.21 26.84
N SER A 39 14.48 16.91 26.88
CA SER A 39 14.68 16.06 28.07
C SER A 39 16.15 15.77 28.38
N ARG A 40 17.08 15.96 27.43
CA ARG A 40 18.53 15.81 27.67
C ARG A 40 19.21 17.05 28.26
N THR A 41 18.53 18.18 28.37
CA THR A 41 19.13 19.45 28.84
C THR A 41 18.63 19.94 30.20
N SER A 42 17.77 19.18 30.89
CA SER A 42 17.25 19.53 32.22
C SER A 42 17.64 18.51 33.29
N HIS A 43 18.92 18.48 33.68
CA HIS A 43 19.34 17.91 34.97
C HIS A 43 19.95 19.01 35.84
N PRO A 44 19.26 19.50 36.88
CA PRO A 44 19.93 20.12 38.01
C PRO A 44 20.61 19.01 38.85
N SER A 45 21.88 19.24 39.17
CA SER A 45 22.67 18.45 40.10
C SER A 45 21.99 18.38 41.47
N LYS A 46 21.78 17.16 41.97
CA LYS A 46 21.57 16.92 43.40
C LYS A 46 22.37 15.71 43.87
N GLU A 47 22.87 15.89 45.07
CA GLU A 47 23.98 15.19 45.68
C GLU A 47 23.76 13.71 45.93
N SER A 48 24.89 13.02 45.85
CA SER A 48 25.15 11.65 46.25
C SER A 48 24.86 11.42 47.73
N THR A 49 24.11 10.37 48.06
CA THR A 49 24.35 9.57 49.26
C THR A 49 24.12 8.10 48.95
N MET A 50 25.18 7.31 49.10
CA MET A 50 25.23 5.88 48.90
C MET A 50 24.46 5.10 49.97
N SER A 51 23.87 3.97 49.60
CA SER A 51 23.97 2.77 50.44
C SER A 51 23.98 1.50 49.58
N VAL A 52 24.93 0.64 49.89
CA VAL A 52 25.29 -0.63 49.24
C VAL A 52 24.78 -1.77 50.12
N ALA A 53 24.15 -2.81 49.56
CA ALA A 53 24.28 -4.20 50.05
C ALA A 53 23.66 -5.28 49.13
N ARG A 54 24.55 -6.12 48.55
CA ARG A 54 24.58 -7.61 48.43
C ARG A 54 23.43 -8.36 47.70
N THR A 55 23.65 -9.04 46.55
CA THR A 55 24.26 -10.40 46.26
C THR A 55 23.43 -11.56 46.86
N TRP A 56 22.94 -12.59 46.14
CA TRP A 56 23.58 -13.77 45.49
C TRP A 56 22.51 -14.50 44.63
N LEU A 57 22.73 -14.83 43.34
CA LEU A 57 23.41 -16.00 42.72
C LEU A 57 22.62 -17.34 42.65
N LEU A 58 22.45 -17.79 41.39
CA LEU A 58 22.60 -19.16 40.82
C LEU A 58 21.48 -20.21 40.81
N GLY A 59 21.28 -20.75 39.59
CA GLY A 59 20.83 -22.10 39.23
C GLY A 59 20.17 -22.10 37.85
N GLY A 60 20.64 -22.72 36.77
CA GLY A 60 21.66 -23.74 36.55
C GLY A 60 21.04 -24.95 35.83
N LEU A 61 21.61 -25.32 34.65
CA LEU A 61 21.42 -26.55 33.85
C LEU A 61 20.06 -26.70 33.11
N GLY A 62 19.99 -27.23 31.88
CA GLY A 62 20.98 -27.86 31.00
C GLY A 62 20.24 -28.59 29.84
N GLY A 63 20.96 -28.94 28.77
CA GLY A 63 20.44 -29.85 27.73
C GLY A 63 21.07 -29.66 26.35
N ALA A 64 22.12 -30.41 26.08
CA ALA A 64 22.72 -30.57 24.75
C ALA A 64 22.08 -31.78 24.03
N VAL A 65 21.77 -31.67 22.73
CA VAL A 65 21.65 -32.80 21.80
C VAL A 65 22.19 -32.41 20.43
N ALA A 66 22.76 -33.41 19.76
CA ALA A 66 23.75 -33.41 18.70
C ALA A 66 23.30 -32.95 17.30
N THR A 67 24.34 -32.61 16.54
CA THR A 67 24.51 -32.29 15.12
C THR A 67 23.84 -33.22 14.10
N ALA A 68 23.40 -32.64 12.98
CA ALA A 68 23.54 -33.23 11.64
C ALA A 68 23.79 -32.13 10.59
N THR A 69 25.02 -32.06 10.11
CA THR A 69 25.48 -31.29 8.94
C THR A 69 25.00 -31.93 7.64
N VAL A 70 24.38 -31.16 6.75
CA VAL A 70 24.32 -31.49 5.32
C VAL A 70 24.85 -30.32 4.50
N ILE A 71 25.71 -30.70 3.56
CA ILE A 71 26.53 -29.91 2.65
C ILE A 71 25.69 -29.47 1.45
N GLY A 72 25.85 -28.21 1.02
CA GLY A 72 25.29 -27.70 -0.23
C GLY A 72 25.87 -26.33 -0.59
N GLY A 73 27.15 -26.31 -1.00
CA GLY A 73 27.82 -25.10 -1.47
C GLY A 73 27.50 -24.80 -2.94
N VAL A 74 27.24 -23.53 -3.25
CA VAL A 74 27.30 -23.00 -4.62
C VAL A 74 28.47 -22.02 -4.68
N TRP A 75 29.45 -22.36 -5.50
CA TRP A 75 30.65 -21.60 -5.79
C TRP A 75 30.35 -20.71 -7.01
N PHE A 76 30.52 -19.38 -6.89
CA PHE A 76 30.73 -18.53 -8.05
C PHE A 76 32.17 -18.03 -8.05
N ALA A 77 32.95 -18.63 -8.94
CA ALA A 77 34.22 -18.10 -9.40
C ALA A 77 33.94 -16.90 -10.30
N SER A 78 34.45 -15.72 -9.96
CA SER A 78 34.75 -14.71 -10.96
C SER A 78 36.10 -14.10 -10.62
N SER A 79 37.12 -14.59 -11.33
CA SER A 79 38.38 -13.89 -11.49
C SER A 79 38.47 -13.49 -12.96
N ASN A 80 38.39 -12.19 -13.22
CA ASN A 80 39.33 -11.55 -14.14
C ASN A 80 39.41 -10.05 -13.84
N LEU A 81 40.66 -9.63 -13.67
CA LEU A 81 41.11 -8.25 -13.55
C LEU A 81 41.03 -7.55 -14.91
N GLY A 82 40.86 -6.23 -14.87
CA GLY A 82 41.11 -5.36 -16.03
C GLY A 82 40.69 -3.92 -15.78
N ASN A 83 41.53 -3.16 -15.05
CA ASN A 83 41.54 -1.70 -15.10
C ASN A 83 41.89 -1.23 -16.52
N ASP A 84 41.31 -0.11 -16.96
CA ASP A 84 42.04 1.11 -17.35
C ASP A 84 41.09 2.16 -17.94
N ASP A 85 40.89 3.26 -17.21
CA ASP A 85 40.55 4.59 -17.75
C ASP A 85 41.87 5.26 -18.16
N PRO A 86 41.93 6.04 -19.26
CA PRO A 86 41.79 7.49 -19.09
C PRO A 86 41.19 8.28 -20.28
N ASN A 87 40.42 9.33 -19.96
CA ASN A 87 40.17 10.55 -20.76
C ASN A 87 41.47 11.43 -20.82
N PRO A 88 41.73 12.45 -21.71
CA PRO A 88 40.78 13.39 -22.35
C PRO A 88 41.05 14.05 -23.75
N GLY A 89 39.96 14.43 -24.43
CA GLY A 89 39.75 15.63 -25.31
C GLY A 89 40.55 15.82 -26.63
N PRO A 90 40.33 16.91 -27.42
CA PRO A 90 39.22 17.89 -27.44
C PRO A 90 38.74 18.36 -28.87
N VAL A 91 37.62 19.11 -28.88
CA VAL A 91 37.13 20.22 -29.76
C VAL A 91 37.09 20.16 -31.31
N GLY A 92 35.95 20.63 -31.85
CA GLY A 92 35.83 21.15 -33.21
C GLY A 92 34.43 21.66 -33.58
N THR A 93 34.08 22.88 -33.16
CA THR A 93 33.06 23.74 -33.81
C THR A 93 33.83 24.82 -34.61
N PRO A 94 33.40 25.23 -35.81
CA PRO A 94 32.57 26.45 -35.95
C PRO A 94 31.60 26.32 -37.17
N THR A 95 30.68 27.21 -37.59
CA THR A 95 30.59 28.67 -37.65
C THR A 95 29.14 29.05 -38.01
N ALA A 96 28.65 30.16 -37.48
CA ALA A 96 27.38 30.82 -37.84
C ALA A 96 27.51 31.72 -39.09
N SER A 97 26.42 31.96 -39.84
CA SER A 97 26.14 33.33 -40.37
C SER A 97 24.75 33.47 -41.06
N VAL A 98 24.04 34.49 -40.55
CA VAL A 98 22.89 35.33 -40.96
C VAL A 98 22.32 35.37 -42.40
N ASP A 99 20.96 35.26 -42.48
CA ASP A 99 19.88 36.21 -42.93
C ASP A 99 20.07 37.20 -44.12
N PRO A 100 19.01 37.88 -44.67
CA PRO A 100 17.53 37.73 -44.56
C PRO A 100 16.76 37.97 -45.91
N THR A 101 15.43 38.14 -45.82
CA THR A 101 14.49 38.98 -46.63
C THR A 101 13.42 38.20 -47.41
N ASP A 102 12.13 38.29 -47.01
CA ASP A 102 11.15 39.10 -47.74
C ASP A 102 9.82 39.28 -46.97
N SER A 103 9.22 40.43 -47.22
CA SER A 103 8.09 41.07 -46.55
C SER A 103 6.72 40.51 -46.98
N GLY A 104 5.71 40.64 -46.10
CA GLY A 104 4.32 40.44 -46.49
C GLY A 104 3.32 40.58 -45.34
N SER A 105 2.99 41.82 -44.99
CA SER A 105 1.80 42.19 -44.18
C SER A 105 0.55 42.18 -45.08
N PRO A 106 -0.63 41.72 -44.60
CA PRO A 106 -1.61 42.68 -44.07
C PRO A 106 -2.42 42.21 -42.85
N SER A 107 -3.06 43.18 -42.19
CA SER A 107 -4.10 43.12 -41.15
C SER A 107 -5.23 44.08 -41.58
N PRO A 108 -6.47 44.09 -41.03
CA PRO A 108 -7.18 43.17 -40.12
C PRO A 108 -8.57 42.72 -40.66
N SER A 109 -9.21 41.75 -40.01
CA SER A 109 -10.68 41.72 -39.90
C SER A 109 -11.11 40.94 -38.67
N ASP A 110 -11.80 41.66 -37.77
CA ASP A 110 -12.52 41.14 -36.62
C ASP A 110 -13.65 40.19 -37.07
N SER A 111 -13.68 38.99 -36.50
CA SER A 111 -14.90 38.20 -36.41
C SER A 111 -14.88 37.38 -35.12
N ALA A 112 -15.92 37.57 -34.31
CA ALA A 112 -16.06 37.10 -32.94
C ALA A 112 -16.23 35.56 -32.80
N SER A 113 -15.62 35.02 -31.73
CA SER A 113 -15.98 33.91 -30.80
C SER A 113 -16.72 32.64 -31.32
N PRO A 114 -16.41 31.43 -30.79
CA PRO A 114 -16.34 31.19 -29.35
C PRO A 114 -15.00 30.62 -28.86
N SER A 115 -14.52 31.20 -27.76
CA SER A 115 -13.53 30.57 -26.87
C SER A 115 -14.08 29.21 -26.41
N LYS A 116 -13.48 28.11 -26.88
CA LYS A 116 -13.56 26.83 -26.19
C LYS A 116 -12.37 26.78 -25.24
N THR A 117 -12.62 27.18 -24.00
CA THR A 117 -11.78 26.81 -22.87
C THR A 117 -11.54 25.30 -22.98
N PRO A 118 -10.29 24.79 -23.01
CA PRO A 118 -10.06 23.40 -22.71
C PRO A 118 -10.53 23.22 -21.28
N ASP A 119 -11.60 22.47 -21.08
CA ASP A 119 -11.98 21.96 -19.78
C ASP A 119 -10.89 20.95 -19.37
N SER A 120 -9.77 21.49 -18.91
CA SER A 120 -8.61 20.76 -18.43
C SER A 120 -8.56 20.97 -16.94
N THR A 121 -9.42 20.24 -16.24
CA THR A 121 -9.29 20.04 -14.80
C THR A 121 -9.64 18.61 -14.42
N ALA A 122 -9.09 17.64 -15.15
CA ALA A 122 -8.79 16.35 -14.53
C ALA A 122 -7.39 16.48 -13.93
N GLY A 123 -7.32 16.90 -12.66
CA GLY A 123 -6.09 16.78 -11.88
C GLY A 123 -5.64 15.31 -11.82
N PRO A 124 -4.40 15.03 -11.38
CA PRO A 124 -3.95 13.66 -11.19
C PRO A 124 -4.92 12.92 -10.26
N LYS A 125 -5.49 11.82 -10.77
CA LYS A 125 -6.39 10.96 -9.98
C LYS A 125 -5.57 10.34 -8.86
N ARG A 126 -5.91 10.64 -7.61
CA ARG A 126 -5.27 10.03 -6.46
C ARG A 126 -5.87 8.64 -6.24
N ALA A 127 -5.00 7.66 -6.05
CA ALA A 127 -5.38 6.34 -5.57
C ALA A 127 -5.75 6.45 -4.08
N VAL A 128 -6.98 6.09 -3.72
CA VAL A 128 -7.46 6.09 -2.33
C VAL A 128 -7.29 4.67 -1.77
N PRO A 129 -6.49 4.48 -0.71
CA PRO A 129 -6.37 3.17 -0.07
C PRO A 129 -7.64 2.87 0.72
N VAL A 130 -8.23 1.72 0.45
CA VAL A 130 -9.41 1.20 1.16
C VAL A 130 -9.10 -0.23 1.58
N TYR A 131 -9.43 -0.57 2.81
CA TYR A 131 -9.25 -1.92 3.33
C TYR A 131 -10.57 -2.69 3.22
N TYR A 132 -10.48 -3.96 2.83
CA TYR A 132 -11.63 -4.88 2.74
C TYR A 132 -11.28 -6.21 3.38
N ALA A 133 -12.30 -6.94 3.82
CA ALA A 133 -12.10 -8.25 4.43
C ALA A 133 -11.91 -9.32 3.36
N GLY A 134 -10.90 -10.16 3.54
CA GLY A 134 -10.64 -11.37 2.74
C GLY A 134 -10.33 -12.56 3.64
N GLU A 135 -10.60 -13.76 3.13
CA GLU A 135 -10.32 -15.00 3.85
C GLU A 135 -8.81 -15.27 3.89
N THR A 136 -8.31 -15.68 5.05
CA THR A 136 -6.93 -16.15 5.20
C THR A 136 -6.94 -17.48 5.95
N PRO A 137 -5.81 -18.20 5.97
CA PRO A 137 -5.73 -19.43 6.77
C PRO A 137 -5.91 -19.20 8.28
N SER A 138 -5.83 -17.96 8.76
CA SER A 138 -6.09 -17.56 10.16
C SER A 138 -7.45 -16.87 10.36
N GLY A 139 -8.39 -17.07 9.44
CA GLY A 139 -9.68 -16.38 9.40
C GLY A 139 -9.61 -15.04 8.68
N LEU A 140 -10.66 -14.23 8.78
CA LEU A 140 -10.73 -12.96 8.08
C LEU A 140 -9.63 -11.99 8.49
N ARG A 141 -9.04 -11.33 7.50
CA ARG A 141 -8.10 -10.21 7.67
C ARG A 141 -8.38 -9.14 6.62
N LEU A 142 -7.81 -7.96 6.84
CA LEU A 142 -7.94 -6.85 5.91
C LEU A 142 -6.85 -6.89 4.83
N TYR A 143 -7.28 -6.68 3.59
CA TYR A 143 -6.45 -6.43 2.41
C TYR A 143 -6.67 -5.00 1.95
N ARG A 144 -5.60 -4.33 1.53
CA ARG A 144 -5.66 -2.98 0.97
C ARG A 144 -5.87 -3.05 -0.54
N GLU A 145 -6.79 -2.23 -1.02
CA GLU A 145 -7.03 -1.98 -2.42
C GLU A 145 -6.97 -0.47 -2.69
N PHE A 146 -6.56 -0.09 -3.90
CA PHE A 146 -6.44 1.31 -4.30
C PHE A 146 -7.53 1.68 -5.31
N HIS A 147 -8.45 2.56 -4.91
CA HIS A 147 -9.52 3.02 -5.79
C HIS A 147 -9.20 4.36 -6.44
N SER A 148 -9.55 4.50 -7.71
CA SER A 148 -9.65 5.80 -8.37
C SER A 148 -11.05 6.38 -8.16
N LEU A 149 -11.23 7.17 -7.10
CA LEU A 149 -12.53 7.76 -6.74
C LEU A 149 -12.73 9.13 -7.42
N PRO A 150 -13.92 9.39 -8.02
CA PRO A 150 -14.24 10.71 -8.57
C PRO A 150 -14.14 11.81 -7.51
N GLY A 151 -13.69 13.00 -7.90
CA GLY A 151 -13.63 14.16 -7.00
C GLY A 151 -12.43 14.18 -6.04
N VAL A 152 -11.66 13.08 -5.94
CA VAL A 152 -10.40 13.05 -5.19
C VAL A 152 -9.25 13.43 -6.13
N SER A 153 -8.85 14.69 -6.11
CA SER A 153 -7.70 15.19 -6.87
C SER A 153 -6.67 15.79 -5.91
N GLY A 154 -5.46 15.24 -5.89
CA GLY A 154 -4.32 15.80 -5.15
C GLY A 154 -4.58 16.11 -3.67
N GLY A 155 -4.46 15.08 -2.82
CA GLY A 155 -4.48 15.25 -1.37
C GLY A 155 -3.08 15.29 -0.79
N SER A 156 -2.82 16.24 0.11
CA SER A 156 -1.59 16.28 0.90
C SER A 156 -1.73 15.38 2.14
N GLU A 157 -0.62 15.04 2.78
CA GLU A 157 -0.67 14.46 4.12
C GLU A 157 -1.55 15.31 5.05
N GLY A 158 -2.46 14.67 5.78
CA GLY A 158 -3.47 15.33 6.61
C GLY A 158 -4.71 15.82 5.87
N ASP A 159 -4.91 15.41 4.62
CA ASP A 159 -6.12 15.75 3.87
C ASP A 159 -7.31 14.90 4.31
N VAL A 160 -8.24 15.54 5.03
CA VAL A 160 -9.48 14.90 5.49
C VAL A 160 -10.38 14.45 4.34
N THR A 161 -10.28 15.05 3.15
CA THR A 161 -11.13 14.65 2.00
C THR A 161 -10.77 13.27 1.48
N GLY A 162 -9.47 12.90 1.55
CA GLY A 162 -9.01 11.54 1.28
C GLY A 162 -9.54 10.55 2.31
N ALA A 163 -9.47 10.90 3.59
CA ALA A 163 -10.00 10.08 4.69
C ALA A 163 -11.53 9.89 4.57
N ASP A 164 -12.27 10.95 4.25
CA ASP A 164 -13.70 10.93 3.99
C ASP A 164 -14.06 9.98 2.83
N SER A 165 -13.35 10.09 1.71
CA SER A 165 -13.55 9.22 0.56
C SER A 165 -13.24 7.75 0.87
N ALA A 166 -12.20 7.48 1.68
CA ALA A 166 -11.83 6.14 2.11
C ALA A 166 -12.87 5.53 3.05
N ALA A 167 -13.43 6.30 3.99
CA ALA A 167 -14.51 5.85 4.86
C ALA A 167 -15.76 5.48 4.06
N LYS A 168 -16.18 6.36 3.13
CA LYS A 168 -17.33 6.13 2.24
C LYS A 168 -17.16 4.85 1.44
N ALA A 169 -15.98 4.66 0.84
CA ALA A 169 -15.69 3.45 0.09
C ALA A 169 -15.66 2.20 0.99
N ALA A 170 -15.05 2.26 2.17
CA ALA A 170 -14.98 1.11 3.09
C ALA A 170 -16.37 0.57 3.46
N VAL A 171 -17.35 1.47 3.70
CA VAL A 171 -18.69 1.05 4.14
C VAL A 171 -19.68 0.79 3.01
N SER A 172 -19.44 1.29 1.79
CA SER A 172 -20.45 1.23 0.71
C SER A 172 -19.95 0.80 -0.67
N HIS A 173 -18.63 0.82 -0.95
CA HIS A 173 -18.11 0.40 -2.24
C HIS A 173 -17.91 -1.11 -2.31
N THR A 174 -18.21 -1.66 -3.48
CA THR A 174 -17.82 -3.02 -3.85
C THR A 174 -16.30 -3.04 -4.14
N PRO A 175 -15.52 -3.94 -3.53
CA PRO A 175 -14.12 -4.14 -3.89
C PRO A 175 -13.98 -4.49 -5.37
N LEU A 176 -12.86 -4.12 -6.00
CA LEU A 176 -12.57 -4.58 -7.36
C LEU A 176 -12.22 -6.06 -7.34
N ASP A 177 -11.49 -6.51 -6.32
CA ASP A 177 -11.14 -7.92 -6.12
C ASP A 177 -12.37 -8.74 -5.66
N PRO A 178 -12.81 -9.75 -6.43
CA PRO A 178 -13.94 -10.58 -6.06
C PRO A 178 -13.71 -11.46 -4.84
N ASP A 179 -12.45 -11.66 -4.41
CA ASP A 179 -12.09 -12.41 -3.20
C ASP A 179 -12.29 -11.57 -1.92
N TYR A 180 -12.54 -10.26 -2.06
CA TYR A 180 -12.72 -9.33 -0.96
C TYR A 180 -14.20 -8.97 -0.75
N ARG A 181 -14.54 -8.50 0.45
CA ARG A 181 -15.87 -7.98 0.77
C ARG A 181 -15.84 -6.85 1.78
N SER A 182 -16.84 -5.96 1.72
CA SER A 182 -17.18 -5.09 2.84
C SER A 182 -17.96 -5.86 3.90
N LEU A 183 -17.74 -5.55 5.17
CA LEU A 183 -18.46 -6.15 6.29
C LEU A 183 -19.65 -5.29 6.76
N TRP A 184 -19.83 -4.09 6.21
CA TRP A 184 -20.86 -3.18 6.66
C TRP A 184 -22.25 -3.52 6.08
N PRO A 185 -23.34 -3.28 6.83
CA PRO A 185 -24.69 -3.41 6.28
C PRO A 185 -24.86 -2.57 5.02
N GLU A 186 -25.47 -3.15 3.98
CA GLU A 186 -25.71 -2.47 2.70
C GLU A 186 -26.48 -1.16 2.92
N GLY A 187 -26.00 -0.08 2.30
CA GLY A 187 -26.56 1.26 2.45
C GLY A 187 -26.07 2.04 3.67
N THR A 188 -25.07 1.54 4.40
CA THR A 188 -24.35 2.33 5.41
C THR A 188 -23.63 3.50 4.71
N GLU A 189 -23.71 4.69 5.30
CA GLU A 189 -22.96 5.86 4.88
C GLU A 189 -21.97 6.27 5.97
N ALA A 190 -20.89 6.95 5.56
CA ALA A 190 -19.87 7.46 6.47
C ALA A 190 -19.41 8.84 6.02
N ASP A 191 -19.11 9.71 6.98
CA ASP A 191 -18.44 11.00 6.74
C ASP A 191 -17.31 11.20 7.75
N VAL A 192 -16.24 11.87 7.33
CA VAL A 192 -15.06 12.08 8.20
C VAL A 192 -14.79 13.56 8.41
N SER A 193 -14.49 13.93 9.66
CA SER A 193 -13.96 15.24 10.02
C SER A 193 -12.70 15.13 10.86
N ASP A 194 -11.82 16.13 10.74
CA ASP A 194 -10.58 16.23 11.51
C ASP A 194 -10.83 17.10 12.75
N ALA A 195 -10.62 16.54 13.93
CA ALA A 195 -10.72 17.25 15.21
C ALA A 195 -9.34 17.65 15.78
N GLY A 196 -8.26 17.42 15.04
CA GLY A 196 -6.89 17.80 15.38
C GLY A 196 -6.09 16.68 16.01
N ASP A 197 -6.55 16.12 17.12
CA ASP A 197 -5.91 14.98 17.82
C ASP A 197 -6.57 13.63 17.52
N GLN A 198 -7.70 13.64 16.83
CA GLN A 198 -8.45 12.46 16.40
C GLN A 198 -9.21 12.74 15.10
N LEU A 199 -9.57 11.67 14.39
CA LEU A 199 -10.55 11.72 13.32
C LEU A 199 -11.92 11.35 13.87
N ILE A 200 -12.96 12.09 13.48
CA ILE A 200 -14.35 11.75 13.81
C ILE A 200 -14.97 11.12 12.58
N VAL A 201 -15.43 9.88 12.71
CA VAL A 201 -16.19 9.16 11.68
C VAL A 201 -17.66 9.13 12.10
N ASN A 202 -18.50 9.85 11.37
CA ASN A 202 -19.94 9.76 11.53
C ASN A 202 -20.48 8.64 10.65
N LEU A 203 -21.20 7.69 11.23
CA LEU A 203 -21.85 6.60 10.53
C LEU A 203 -23.37 6.81 10.54
N VAL A 204 -23.97 6.58 9.39
CA VAL A 204 -25.43 6.64 9.21
C VAL A 204 -25.91 5.27 8.78
N ALA A 205 -26.88 4.73 9.53
CA ALA A 205 -27.46 3.43 9.25
C ALA A 205 -28.23 3.44 7.93
N PRO A 206 -28.36 2.29 7.24
CA PRO A 206 -29.29 2.21 6.12
C PRO A 206 -30.71 2.54 6.59
N GLY A 207 -31.46 3.24 5.74
CA GLY A 207 -32.86 3.58 6.01
C GLY A 207 -33.72 2.34 6.34
N GLY A 208 -34.91 2.55 6.91
CA GLY A 208 -35.84 1.47 7.21
C GLY A 208 -35.77 0.91 8.64
N GLY A 209 -35.21 1.67 9.58
CA GLY A 209 -35.22 1.34 11.01
C GLY A 209 -34.08 0.41 11.46
N ALA A 210 -33.13 0.13 10.58
CA ALA A 210 -31.85 -0.46 10.97
C ALA A 210 -31.09 0.51 11.88
N THR A 211 -30.30 -0.04 12.79
CA THR A 211 -29.36 0.73 13.61
C THR A 211 -27.98 0.12 13.43
N LEU A 212 -26.95 0.93 13.62
CA LEU A 212 -25.56 0.47 13.68
C LEU A 212 -25.08 0.33 15.12
N HIS A 213 -25.97 0.45 16.12
CA HIS A 213 -25.59 0.30 17.52
C HIS A 213 -25.25 -1.16 17.83
N ASP A 214 -26.18 -2.06 17.53
CA ASP A 214 -26.00 -3.50 17.71
C ASP A 214 -25.58 -4.13 16.37
N ARG A 215 -24.77 -5.20 16.40
CA ARG A 215 -24.48 -5.97 15.19
C ARG A 215 -25.72 -6.72 14.70
N PRO A 216 -25.91 -6.86 13.38
CA PRO A 216 -26.88 -7.80 12.82
C PRO A 216 -26.64 -9.22 13.34
N SER A 217 -27.71 -9.98 13.55
CA SER A 217 -27.61 -11.37 14.03
C SER A 217 -26.80 -12.32 13.12
N SER A 218 -26.64 -11.94 11.84
CA SER A 218 -25.84 -12.67 10.85
C SER A 218 -24.34 -12.37 10.94
N MET A 219 -23.93 -11.37 11.70
CA MET A 219 -22.55 -10.93 11.85
C MET A 219 -21.98 -11.45 13.17
N THR A 220 -20.81 -12.07 13.13
CA THR A 220 -20.07 -12.53 14.33
C THR A 220 -19.44 -11.36 15.09
N ALA A 221 -18.93 -11.59 16.31
CA ALA A 221 -18.30 -10.51 17.08
C ALA A 221 -16.96 -10.12 16.45
N GLU A 222 -16.27 -11.12 15.91
CA GLU A 222 -15.01 -11.00 15.19
C GLU A 222 -15.18 -10.25 13.87
N GLU A 223 -16.24 -10.53 13.10
CA GLU A 223 -16.58 -9.74 11.91
C GLU A 223 -16.94 -8.30 12.27
N ALA A 224 -17.71 -8.09 13.34
CA ALA A 224 -18.04 -6.74 13.80
C ALA A 224 -16.79 -5.95 14.21
N GLN A 225 -15.86 -6.57 14.94
CA GLN A 225 -14.59 -5.95 15.27
C GLN A 225 -13.77 -5.63 14.01
N LEU A 226 -13.67 -6.57 13.06
CA LEU A 226 -12.94 -6.36 11.81
C LEU A 226 -13.59 -5.28 10.93
N ALA A 227 -14.92 -5.11 10.98
CA ALA A 227 -15.62 -4.03 10.29
C ALA A 227 -15.24 -2.64 10.84
N ILE A 228 -15.06 -2.51 12.16
CA ILE A 228 -14.54 -1.29 12.78
C ILE A 228 -13.12 -1.02 12.31
N GLU A 229 -12.25 -2.03 12.37
CA GLU A 229 -10.87 -1.93 11.88
C GLU A 229 -10.80 -1.56 10.40
N GLN A 230 -11.72 -2.07 9.58
CA GLN A 230 -11.83 -1.77 8.15
C GLN A 230 -11.90 -0.25 7.91
N VAL A 231 -12.72 0.45 8.68
CA VAL A 231 -12.85 1.91 8.58
C VAL A 231 -11.61 2.60 9.16
N ILE A 232 -11.14 2.21 10.35
CA ILE A 232 -9.98 2.82 11.01
C ILE A 232 -8.74 2.78 10.10
N TYR A 233 -8.42 1.60 9.55
CA TYR A 233 -7.26 1.43 8.67
C TYR A 233 -7.40 2.23 7.36
N SER A 234 -8.60 2.29 6.79
CA SER A 234 -8.88 3.06 5.56
C SER A 234 -8.69 4.56 5.78
N VAL A 235 -9.30 5.12 6.84
CA VAL A 235 -9.21 6.56 7.10
C VAL A 235 -7.80 6.98 7.48
N GLN A 236 -7.09 6.20 8.30
CA GLN A 236 -5.72 6.50 8.71
C GLN A 236 -4.75 6.45 7.52
N ALA A 237 -4.85 5.43 6.66
CA ALA A 237 -4.02 5.32 5.46
C ALA A 237 -4.26 6.49 4.50
N ALA A 238 -5.52 6.85 4.25
CA ALA A 238 -5.83 7.95 3.34
C ALA A 238 -5.46 9.34 3.92
N PHE A 239 -5.55 9.50 5.24
CA PHE A 239 -5.15 10.71 5.97
C PHE A 239 -3.64 10.88 6.02
N GLY A 240 -2.86 9.81 6.12
CA GLY A 240 -1.39 9.82 5.97
C GLY A 240 -0.60 10.37 7.17
N LYS A 241 -1.24 10.76 8.28
CA LYS A 241 -0.56 11.22 9.51
C LYS A 241 -0.29 10.10 10.52
N GLY A 242 -0.29 8.85 10.08
CA GLY A 242 -0.09 7.68 10.92
C GLY A 242 -1.35 7.25 11.69
N ARG A 243 -1.17 6.69 12.89
CA ARG A 243 -2.22 6.03 13.69
C ARG A 243 -3.01 7.02 14.57
N VAL A 244 -3.59 8.04 13.95
CA VAL A 244 -4.45 9.02 14.63
C VAL A 244 -5.70 8.30 15.17
N PRO A 245 -6.07 8.44 16.45
CA PRO A 245 -7.28 7.83 17.02
C PRO A 245 -8.55 8.18 16.23
N VAL A 246 -9.51 7.27 16.22
CA VAL A 246 -10.78 7.40 15.48
C VAL A 246 -11.95 7.32 16.44
N GLN A 247 -12.71 8.41 16.56
CA GLN A 247 -13.97 8.44 17.30
C GLN A 247 -15.13 8.18 16.35
N PHE A 248 -15.95 7.18 16.66
CA PHE A 248 -17.19 6.92 15.91
C PHE A 248 -18.38 7.66 16.51
N LEU A 249 -19.24 8.18 15.65
CA LEU A 249 -20.57 8.70 15.98
C LEU A 249 -21.63 7.94 15.17
N LEU A 250 -22.83 7.83 15.72
CA LEU A 250 -24.01 7.34 15.01
C LEU A 250 -25.00 8.50 14.85
N ASP A 251 -25.35 8.85 13.63
CA ASP A 251 -26.26 9.98 13.32
C ASP A 251 -25.87 11.27 14.08
N GLU A 252 -24.58 11.62 14.01
CA GLU A 252 -23.92 12.76 14.66
C GLU A 252 -23.90 12.72 16.20
N LYS A 253 -24.22 11.58 16.81
CA LYS A 253 -24.28 11.42 18.27
C LYS A 253 -23.27 10.40 18.77
N HIS A 254 -22.78 10.64 19.98
CA HIS A 254 -21.99 9.64 20.70
C HIS A 254 -22.83 8.39 20.94
N SER A 255 -22.18 7.24 20.75
CA SER A 255 -22.72 5.93 21.03
C SER A 255 -21.73 5.18 21.91
N ASP A 256 -22.22 4.37 22.85
CA ASP A 256 -21.35 3.49 23.61
C ASP A 256 -20.87 2.29 22.76
N GLN A 257 -21.63 1.97 21.71
CA GLN A 257 -21.31 0.87 20.81
C GLN A 257 -21.55 1.19 19.32
N VAL A 258 -20.78 0.52 18.47
CA VAL A 258 -21.02 0.41 17.03
C VAL A 258 -20.88 -1.06 16.65
N LEU A 259 -21.88 -1.63 16.00
CA LEU A 259 -21.98 -3.07 15.69
C LEU A 259 -21.75 -3.96 16.92
N GLY A 260 -22.23 -3.52 18.09
CA GLY A 260 -22.03 -4.20 19.36
C GLY A 260 -20.58 -4.17 19.89
N GLN A 261 -19.68 -3.41 19.26
CA GLN A 261 -18.31 -3.18 19.72
C GLN A 261 -18.22 -1.88 20.52
N PRO A 262 -17.44 -1.83 21.62
CA PRO A 262 -17.26 -0.60 22.39
C PRO A 262 -16.73 0.56 21.54
N ALA A 263 -17.40 1.71 21.61
CA ALA A 263 -17.10 2.91 20.81
C ALA A 263 -17.26 4.23 21.59
N SER A 264 -17.47 4.16 22.91
CA SER A 264 -17.61 5.36 23.77
C SER A 264 -16.41 6.31 23.74
N GLU A 265 -15.24 5.78 23.41
CA GLU A 265 -13.95 6.48 23.41
C GLU A 265 -13.28 6.35 22.03
N PRO A 266 -12.33 7.24 21.69
CA PRO A 266 -11.57 7.13 20.45
C PRO A 266 -10.78 5.82 20.38
N LEU A 267 -10.90 5.14 19.24
CA LEU A 267 -10.28 3.83 19.01
C LEU A 267 -8.94 3.98 18.28
N ALA A 268 -7.95 3.22 18.74
CA ALA A 268 -6.72 3.01 17.99
C ALA A 268 -6.91 1.83 17.01
N ALA A 269 -6.09 1.80 15.95
CA ALA A 269 -6.03 0.63 15.09
C ALA A 269 -5.48 -0.59 15.85
N GLY A 270 -6.06 -1.76 15.60
CA GLY A 270 -5.56 -3.03 16.12
C GLY A 270 -4.15 -3.37 15.60
N PRO A 271 -3.46 -4.35 16.21
CA PRO A 271 -2.11 -4.74 15.79
C PRO A 271 -2.05 -5.18 14.33
N VAL A 272 -1.04 -4.71 13.59
CA VAL A 272 -0.94 -4.92 12.13
C VAL A 272 -0.99 -6.40 11.75
N LEU A 273 -0.25 -7.25 12.44
CA LEU A 273 -0.17 -8.68 12.11
C LEU A 273 -1.37 -9.50 12.63
N GLU A 274 -2.25 -8.90 13.45
CA GLU A 274 -3.51 -9.51 13.89
C GLU A 274 -4.68 -9.07 13.02
N THR A 275 -4.60 -7.88 12.41
CA THR A 275 -5.71 -7.28 11.64
C THR A 275 -5.53 -7.42 10.13
N LEU A 276 -4.32 -7.18 9.61
CA LEU A 276 -4.04 -7.19 8.17
C LEU A 276 -3.61 -8.58 7.68
N SER A 277 -3.84 -8.87 6.40
CA SER A 277 -3.21 -10.00 5.75
C SER A 277 -1.70 -9.83 5.75
N HIS A 278 -0.97 -10.94 5.93
CA HIS A 278 0.49 -10.93 5.98
C HIS A 278 1.14 -10.77 4.60
N VAL A 279 0.34 -10.82 3.53
CA VAL A 279 0.77 -10.48 2.16
C VAL A 279 -0.38 -9.82 1.42
N ASN A 280 -0.09 -8.78 0.66
CA ASN A 280 -1.08 -8.06 -0.14
C ASN A 280 -0.40 -7.42 -1.36
N LEU A 281 -0.90 -7.76 -2.55
CA LEU A 281 -0.49 -7.24 -3.84
C LEU A 281 -1.08 -5.85 -4.07
N THR A 282 -0.20 -4.89 -4.37
CA THR A 282 -0.56 -3.52 -4.75
C THR A 282 -0.60 -3.36 -6.28
N SER A 283 0.29 -4.06 -6.99
CA SER A 283 0.42 -3.96 -8.45
C SER A 283 0.83 -5.31 -9.02
N PRO A 284 0.26 -5.73 -10.16
CA PRO A 284 -0.96 -5.19 -10.79
C PRO A 284 -2.21 -5.29 -9.88
N ALA A 285 -3.22 -4.47 -10.19
CA ALA A 285 -4.54 -4.53 -9.59
C ALA A 285 -5.44 -5.55 -10.29
N GLU A 286 -6.59 -5.85 -9.68
CA GLU A 286 -7.58 -6.77 -10.26
C GLU A 286 -8.07 -6.24 -11.62
N GLY A 287 -8.06 -7.12 -12.62
CA GLY A 287 -8.50 -6.81 -13.98
C GLY A 287 -7.47 -6.07 -14.84
N ASP A 288 -6.28 -5.75 -14.33
CA ASP A 288 -5.26 -5.04 -15.08
C ASP A 288 -4.85 -5.78 -16.37
N GLU A 289 -4.58 -5.01 -17.42
CA GLU A 289 -4.06 -5.49 -18.69
C GLU A 289 -2.55 -5.22 -18.77
N ILE A 290 -1.77 -6.28 -18.92
CA ILE A 290 -0.32 -6.22 -19.02
C ILE A 290 0.08 -6.26 -20.49
N THR A 291 0.76 -5.22 -20.94
CA THR A 291 1.28 -5.09 -22.31
C THR A 291 2.80 -5.17 -22.32
N GLY A 292 3.34 -5.88 -23.31
CA GLY A 292 4.79 -6.05 -23.48
C GLY A 292 5.33 -7.25 -22.71
N ASP A 293 6.65 -7.33 -22.63
CA ASP A 293 7.36 -8.56 -22.23
C ASP A 293 7.73 -8.59 -20.74
N SER A 294 7.18 -7.68 -19.93
CA SER A 294 7.58 -7.51 -18.53
C SER A 294 6.37 -7.31 -17.62
N LEU A 295 6.31 -8.12 -16.55
CA LEU A 295 5.33 -8.02 -15.48
C LEU A 295 5.98 -7.41 -14.23
N ALA A 296 5.70 -6.14 -13.97
CA ALA A 296 6.07 -5.48 -12.73
C ALA A 296 5.08 -5.85 -11.61
N VAL A 297 5.61 -6.24 -10.45
CA VAL A 297 4.84 -6.63 -9.27
C VAL A 297 5.30 -5.82 -8.07
N SER A 298 4.35 -5.35 -7.26
CA SER A 298 4.64 -4.73 -5.96
C SER A 298 3.56 -5.04 -4.95
N GLY A 299 3.91 -4.92 -3.67
CA GLY A 299 2.99 -5.15 -2.56
C GLY A 299 3.67 -4.95 -1.22
N VAL A 300 3.03 -5.44 -0.18
CA VAL A 300 3.57 -5.48 1.17
C VAL A 300 3.44 -6.90 1.75
N ALA A 301 4.42 -7.32 2.55
CA ALA A 301 4.39 -8.60 3.20
C ALA A 301 5.12 -8.59 4.56
N ASN A 302 4.73 -9.47 5.46
CA ASN A 302 5.54 -9.92 6.56
C ASN A 302 5.60 -11.44 6.50
N SER A 303 6.76 -11.96 6.13
CA SER A 303 6.96 -13.38 5.83
C SER A 303 8.33 -13.79 6.35
N PHE A 304 8.47 -15.04 6.81
CA PHE A 304 9.72 -15.55 7.34
C PHE A 304 10.88 -15.33 6.35
N GLU A 305 12.01 -14.83 6.84
CA GLU A 305 13.19 -14.45 6.03
C GLU A 305 12.90 -13.47 4.88
N ALA A 306 11.80 -12.73 4.97
CA ALA A 306 11.31 -11.79 3.97
C ALA A 306 10.95 -12.43 2.62
N ASN A 307 10.72 -13.74 2.58
CA ASN A 307 10.46 -14.46 1.34
C ASN A 307 8.99 -14.32 0.91
N VAL A 308 8.76 -13.75 -0.27
CA VAL A 308 7.44 -13.65 -0.90
C VAL A 308 7.45 -14.46 -2.19
N VAL A 309 6.58 -15.46 -2.29
CA VAL A 309 6.48 -16.30 -3.48
C VAL A 309 5.48 -15.68 -4.45
N ILE A 310 5.96 -15.32 -5.64
CA ILE A 310 5.11 -14.88 -6.75
C ILE A 310 4.87 -16.05 -7.70
N ARG A 311 3.61 -16.32 -8.02
CA ARG A 311 3.22 -17.34 -9.01
C ARG A 311 2.27 -16.73 -10.03
N LEU A 312 2.56 -16.96 -11.31
CA LEU A 312 1.65 -16.67 -12.40
C LEU A 312 1.04 -17.98 -12.91
N GLN A 313 -0.28 -18.14 -12.75
CA GLN A 313 -1.02 -19.34 -13.10
C GLN A 313 -2.09 -19.02 -14.13
N ARG A 314 -2.33 -19.92 -15.10
CA ARG A 314 -3.40 -19.74 -16.08
C ARG A 314 -4.75 -19.67 -15.36
N TYR A 315 -5.56 -18.65 -15.70
CA TYR A 315 -6.87 -18.45 -15.08
C TYR A 315 -7.77 -19.68 -15.25
N GLU A 316 -8.43 -20.11 -14.17
CA GLU A 316 -9.25 -21.34 -14.09
C GLU A 316 -8.53 -22.65 -14.49
N GLY A 317 -7.20 -22.62 -14.63
CA GLY A 317 -6.38 -23.77 -15.01
C GLY A 317 -5.31 -24.08 -13.98
N THR A 318 -4.58 -25.18 -14.18
CA THR A 318 -3.47 -25.61 -13.31
C THR A 318 -2.09 -25.30 -13.88
N ALA A 319 -2.01 -24.77 -15.11
CA ALA A 319 -0.75 -24.47 -15.76
C ALA A 319 -0.07 -23.27 -15.11
N ILE A 320 1.11 -23.49 -14.54
CA ILE A 320 1.94 -22.44 -13.94
C ILE A 320 2.91 -21.93 -15.01
N ALA A 321 2.81 -20.64 -15.35
CA ALA A 321 3.74 -20.00 -16.28
C ALA A 321 5.10 -19.78 -15.60
N PHE A 322 5.09 -19.30 -14.35
CA PHE A 322 6.27 -19.26 -13.50
C PHE A 322 5.89 -19.24 -12.02
N GLN A 323 6.86 -19.60 -11.18
CA GLN A 323 6.86 -19.34 -9.74
C GLN A 323 8.27 -18.90 -9.33
N LYS A 324 8.40 -17.71 -8.76
CA LYS A 324 9.69 -17.09 -8.44
C LYS A 324 9.59 -16.32 -7.11
N PRO A 325 10.65 -16.31 -6.29
CA PRO A 325 10.66 -15.52 -5.06
C PRO A 325 10.94 -14.04 -5.34
N LEU A 326 10.42 -13.19 -4.46
CA LEU A 326 10.88 -11.82 -4.20
C LEU A 326 11.27 -11.71 -2.72
N THR A 327 12.07 -10.70 -2.41
CA THR A 327 12.48 -10.39 -1.03
C THR A 327 11.83 -9.09 -0.61
N ALA A 328 11.03 -9.13 0.46
CA ALA A 328 10.53 -7.93 1.11
C ALA A 328 11.68 -7.17 1.81
N GLU A 329 11.50 -5.88 2.04
CA GLU A 329 12.52 -5.02 2.67
C GLU A 329 12.85 -5.42 4.13
N GLY A 330 12.03 -6.28 4.72
CA GLY A 330 12.24 -6.85 6.04
C GLY A 330 11.19 -7.90 6.39
N TRP A 331 11.31 -8.45 7.59
CA TRP A 331 10.43 -9.50 8.10
C TRP A 331 10.27 -9.51 9.62
N MET A 332 11.02 -8.67 10.34
CA MET A 332 11.01 -8.63 11.81
C MET A 332 10.21 -7.44 12.31
N GLY A 333 9.28 -7.68 13.23
CA GLY A 333 8.48 -6.67 13.91
C GLY A 333 7.02 -6.61 13.46
N GLU A 334 6.25 -5.77 14.15
CA GLU A 334 4.78 -5.68 14.06
C GLU A 334 4.31 -4.80 12.89
N LYS A 335 4.81 -5.05 11.67
CA LYS A 335 4.44 -4.29 10.46
C LYS A 335 4.60 -5.10 9.18
N LEU A 336 3.99 -4.65 8.09
CA LEU A 336 4.25 -5.17 6.75
C LEU A 336 5.41 -4.40 6.08
N PHE A 337 6.19 -5.07 5.27
CA PHE A 337 7.35 -4.55 4.56
C PHE A 337 7.09 -4.51 3.06
N PRO A 338 7.46 -3.44 2.34
CA PRO A 338 7.33 -3.40 0.90
C PRO A 338 8.11 -4.53 0.22
N PHE A 339 7.58 -5.03 -0.88
CA PHE A 339 8.32 -5.82 -1.86
C PHE A 339 8.01 -5.32 -3.27
N SER A 340 8.97 -5.43 -4.17
CA SER A 340 8.76 -5.14 -5.58
C SER A 340 9.72 -5.93 -6.46
N GLY A 341 9.35 -6.13 -7.72
CA GLY A 341 10.16 -6.82 -8.69
C GLY A 341 9.55 -6.78 -10.08
N SER A 342 10.28 -7.34 -11.05
CA SER A 342 9.79 -7.48 -12.41
C SER A 342 10.19 -8.84 -12.99
N PHE A 343 9.28 -9.44 -13.75
CA PHE A 343 9.45 -10.75 -14.37
C PHE A 343 9.35 -10.64 -15.89
N ASP A 344 10.27 -11.28 -16.59
CA ASP A 344 10.16 -11.50 -18.03
C ASP A 344 9.00 -12.45 -18.33
N ILE A 345 8.09 -11.99 -19.19
CA ILE A 345 6.90 -12.70 -19.66
C ILE A 345 6.86 -12.80 -21.20
N SER A 346 7.96 -12.55 -21.90
CA SER A 346 8.06 -12.67 -23.37
C SER A 346 7.64 -14.04 -23.91
N ASP A 347 7.91 -15.11 -23.15
CA ASP A 347 7.53 -16.49 -23.49
C ASP A 347 6.15 -16.90 -22.95
N VAL A 348 5.43 -16.01 -22.26
CA VAL A 348 4.09 -16.29 -21.72
C VAL A 348 3.03 -15.97 -22.78
N ALA A 349 2.27 -17.00 -23.15
CA ALA A 349 1.20 -16.83 -24.13
C ALA A 349 0.13 -15.82 -23.65
N PRO A 350 -0.43 -14.97 -24.54
CA PRO A 350 -1.52 -14.08 -24.19
C PRO A 350 -2.74 -14.79 -23.57
N GLY A 351 -3.47 -14.06 -22.71
CA GLY A 351 -4.71 -14.52 -22.07
C GLY A 351 -4.83 -14.12 -20.61
N LYS A 352 -5.83 -14.70 -19.94
CA LYS A 352 -6.09 -14.45 -18.51
C LYS A 352 -5.25 -15.33 -17.60
N TYR A 353 -4.75 -14.73 -16.53
CA TYR A 353 -3.93 -15.38 -15.51
C TYR A 353 -4.38 -14.95 -14.12
N THR A 354 -4.21 -15.83 -13.14
CA THR A 354 -4.22 -15.50 -11.72
C THR A 354 -2.78 -15.29 -11.27
N LEU A 355 -2.46 -14.07 -10.84
CA LEU A 355 -1.24 -13.73 -10.14
C LEU A 355 -1.44 -13.99 -8.65
N HIS A 356 -0.54 -14.74 -8.04
CA HIS A 356 -0.53 -14.99 -6.60
C HIS A 356 0.71 -14.35 -5.99
N ALA A 357 0.54 -13.70 -4.84
CA ALA A 357 1.60 -13.47 -3.88
C ALA A 357 1.31 -14.26 -2.62
N MET A 358 2.31 -14.97 -2.09
CA MET A 358 2.17 -15.81 -0.91
C MET A 358 3.30 -15.53 0.06
N THR A 359 3.02 -15.57 1.36
CA THR A 359 4.08 -15.73 2.36
C THR A 359 4.74 -17.09 2.19
N ASP A 360 5.95 -17.23 2.72
CA ASP A 360 6.62 -18.52 2.76
C ASP A 360 5.87 -19.45 3.72
N ASP A 361 5.89 -20.74 3.39
CA ASP A 361 5.42 -21.82 4.25
C ASP A 361 6.39 -22.99 4.11
N PRO A 362 7.49 -22.96 4.88
CA PRO A 362 8.53 -24.00 4.83
C PRO A 362 8.00 -25.40 5.17
N SER A 363 6.87 -25.48 5.88
CA SER A 363 6.25 -26.75 6.27
C SER A 363 5.44 -27.40 5.12
N GLY A 364 5.12 -26.64 4.07
CA GLY A 364 4.24 -27.09 2.99
C GLY A 364 2.81 -27.36 3.47
N GLY A 365 2.31 -26.55 4.41
CA GLY A 365 0.98 -26.66 4.98
C GLY A 365 0.82 -27.76 6.03
N THR A 366 1.92 -28.28 6.56
CA THR A 366 1.90 -29.34 7.59
C THR A 366 1.91 -28.81 9.01
N GLU A 367 2.37 -27.57 9.20
CA GLU A 367 2.37 -26.86 10.48
C GLU A 367 1.75 -25.46 10.34
N GLY A 368 1.14 -24.99 11.43
CA GLY A 368 0.49 -23.68 11.47
C GLY A 368 -0.76 -23.60 10.59
N PRO A 369 -1.29 -22.38 10.38
CA PRO A 369 -2.48 -22.17 9.58
C PRO A 369 -2.20 -22.31 8.07
N GLY A 370 -0.95 -22.24 7.62
CA GLY A 370 -0.53 -22.25 6.22
C GLY A 370 -0.15 -20.85 5.70
N ALA A 371 0.31 -20.77 4.45
CA ALA A 371 0.72 -19.51 3.82
C ALA A 371 -0.46 -18.54 3.65
N PHE A 372 -0.27 -17.27 4.04
CA PHE A 372 -1.16 -16.20 3.61
C PHE A 372 -0.97 -15.97 2.12
N SER A 373 -2.05 -15.60 1.44
CA SER A 373 -2.01 -15.33 0.00
C SER A 373 -2.88 -14.15 -0.38
N ASP A 374 -2.50 -13.51 -1.48
CA ASP A 374 -3.33 -12.55 -2.21
C ASP A 374 -3.31 -12.89 -3.70
N THR A 375 -4.45 -12.74 -4.36
CA THR A 375 -4.67 -13.08 -5.76
C THR A 375 -5.11 -11.87 -6.56
N LYS A 376 -4.72 -11.81 -7.84
CA LYS A 376 -5.22 -10.82 -8.80
C LYS A 376 -5.41 -11.50 -10.15
N VAL A 377 -6.59 -11.38 -10.76
CA VAL A 377 -6.82 -11.82 -12.13
C VAL A 377 -6.37 -10.70 -13.07
N ILE A 378 -5.42 -11.02 -13.94
CA ILE A 378 -4.84 -10.09 -14.91
C ILE A 378 -4.93 -10.65 -16.33
N THR A 379 -4.80 -9.78 -17.33
CA THR A 379 -4.78 -10.17 -18.73
C THR A 379 -3.44 -9.82 -19.37
N ILE A 380 -2.71 -10.80 -19.88
CA ILE A 380 -1.51 -10.59 -20.72
C ILE A 380 -1.97 -10.47 -22.18
N LYS A 381 -1.50 -9.44 -22.88
CA LYS A 381 -1.94 -9.09 -24.24
C LYS A 381 -1.09 -9.66 -25.37
#